data_AF-A0A6A4DH84-F1
#
_entry.id   AF-A0A6A4DH84-F1
#
_cell.length_a   1.000
_cell.length_b   1.000
_cell.length_c   1.000
_cell.angle_alpha   90.00
_cell.angle_beta   90.00
_cell.angle_gamma   90.00
#
_symmetry.space_group_name_H-M   'P 1'
#
loop_
_entity.id
_entity.type
_entity.pdbx_description
1 polymer ?
#
loop_
_entity_poly.entity_id
_entity_poly.type
_entity_poly.pdbx_seq_one_letter_code
_entity_poly.pdbx_strand_id
1 'polypeptide(L)'
;MCVPINGRTLVAGIAITSTASVDSSTLADNNSTESVSANSSNGNSVGDDDAEVTNVRHILHFSDVHLNISKSLNANDSAAIPAAYGDDAPTSLLVSALEYAKQLLPEPDCFLYTGDHVVHGELSNEYLVEAVEENVETMAKYFAASDNGTALDITAIIGNADTAPDYTMNVTDPETEENPAIALVSTAWESTMSKSNLDWFNRRGYLAYALDDNMIVITLNTLPYSPSHLPDTSELPDPFEQFEWLNASLSELRSSGKLAYIVGHIPPIIDSYSGEPMWNETYIKTYKQIVSQYADIIKAQLFGHVHSIEFRLPLSSDQFALFEQNGVAVDADFGDSSQLVPIFMVAAISPIFLNNPAFMIWDYDATTYEIRDFTVYGGSISSTTQDVDWKQLFKASTEYGVSSLNTSEMSSFARRAAADGELLEQYYYNSKAQSRLQPSCMDTTCQAEWLCSLYWWSSTTDYEACVESTASVKSQRSSSIQGSVSSSAGSLLYASAAIILGGLIATVVLVLFTSKVCRRGGDREATKLLQRQRVHFAAIV
;
A
#
# COMPACT_ATOMS: atom_id res chain seq x y z
N MET A 1 12.57 -42.95 36.50
CA MET A 1 12.77 -43.85 35.35
C MET A 1 12.76 -42.98 34.11
N CYS A 2 13.92 -42.77 33.51
CA CYS A 2 14.07 -42.08 32.23
C CYS A 2 13.67 -43.06 31.11
N VAL A 3 12.83 -42.59 30.19
CA VAL A 3 12.63 -43.18 28.87
C VAL A 3 12.68 -42.02 27.87
N PRO A 4 13.52 -42.07 26.82
CA PRO A 4 13.68 -40.98 25.87
C PRO A 4 12.61 -41.05 24.78
N ILE A 5 12.07 -39.90 24.38
CA ILE A 5 11.30 -39.76 23.15
C ILE A 5 12.27 -39.23 22.09
N ASN A 6 12.77 -40.15 21.27
CA ASN A 6 13.32 -39.82 19.96
C ASN A 6 12.12 -39.49 19.05
N GLY A 7 11.91 -38.20 18.80
CA GLY A 7 11.03 -37.70 17.76
C GLY A 7 11.73 -36.52 17.10
N ARG A 8 12.47 -36.78 16.02
CA ARG A 8 12.90 -35.73 15.10
C ARG A 8 11.64 -35.27 14.36
N THR A 9 11.03 -34.20 14.82
CA THR A 9 10.16 -33.38 13.97
C THR A 9 11.11 -32.65 13.02
N LEU A 10 11.14 -33.06 11.75
CA LEU A 10 11.65 -32.20 10.69
C LEU A 10 10.64 -31.06 10.58
N VAL A 11 10.91 -29.95 11.25
CA VAL A 11 10.34 -28.67 10.85
C VAL A 11 11.10 -28.30 9.58
N ALA A 12 10.40 -28.14 8.46
CA ALA A 12 10.98 -27.65 7.23
C ALA A 12 11.44 -26.20 7.47
N GLY A 13 12.70 -26.06 7.92
CA GLY A 13 13.37 -24.76 8.03
C GLY A 13 13.40 -24.06 6.67
N ILE A 14 13.59 -22.75 6.69
CA ILE A 14 13.57 -21.92 5.47
C ILE A 14 14.50 -22.56 4.44
N ALA A 15 13.96 -22.98 3.29
CA ALA A 15 14.76 -23.44 2.16
C ALA A 15 15.46 -22.23 1.51
N ILE A 16 16.45 -21.65 2.21
CA ILE A 16 17.32 -20.61 1.65
C ILE A 16 18.28 -21.33 0.71
N THR A 17 18.03 -21.27 -0.59
CA THR A 17 18.98 -21.78 -1.58
C THR A 17 20.13 -20.78 -1.72
N SER A 18 21.27 -21.06 -1.08
CA SER A 18 22.50 -20.29 -1.30
C SER A 18 23.10 -20.61 -2.66
N THR A 19 23.38 -19.62 -3.49
CA THR A 19 24.17 -19.80 -4.72
C THR A 19 25.67 -19.70 -4.43
N ALA A 20 26.36 -20.81 -4.73
CA ALA A 20 27.80 -20.95 -5.01
C ALA A 20 28.85 -20.52 -3.96
N SER A 21 29.35 -21.51 -3.19
CA SER A 21 30.71 -21.48 -2.65
C SER A 21 31.72 -21.77 -3.77
N VAL A 22 32.61 -20.83 -4.06
CA VAL A 22 33.75 -21.04 -4.96
C VAL A 22 34.85 -21.78 -4.21
N ASP A 23 35.08 -23.02 -4.62
CA ASP A 23 36.11 -23.91 -4.10
C ASP A 23 37.50 -23.39 -4.55
N SER A 24 38.32 -22.94 -3.62
CA SER A 24 39.70 -22.50 -3.93
C SER A 24 40.62 -23.72 -4.00
N SER A 25 41.03 -24.13 -5.19
CA SER A 25 42.27 -24.92 -5.32
C SER A 25 43.01 -24.64 -6.63
N THR A 26 44.27 -24.20 -6.43
CA THR A 26 45.43 -24.31 -7.31
C THR A 26 45.38 -23.67 -8.71
N LEU A 27 46.23 -22.67 -8.93
CA LEU A 27 47.52 -22.85 -9.60
C LEU A 27 48.32 -21.54 -9.56
N ALA A 28 49.54 -21.63 -9.04
CA ALA A 28 50.56 -20.61 -9.18
C ALA A 28 51.09 -20.61 -10.62
N ASP A 29 51.28 -19.44 -11.22
CA ASP A 29 52.46 -19.21 -12.04
C ASP A 29 52.76 -17.72 -12.25
N ASN A 30 54.06 -17.46 -12.22
CA ASN A 30 54.72 -16.15 -12.30
C ASN A 30 54.48 -15.45 -13.64
N ASN A 31 54.34 -14.11 -13.63
CA ASN A 31 55.32 -13.28 -14.34
C ASN A 31 55.30 -11.81 -13.91
N SER A 32 56.49 -11.31 -13.61
CA SER A 32 56.87 -9.92 -13.45
C SER A 32 56.87 -9.16 -14.78
N THR A 33 56.42 -7.90 -14.78
CA THR A 33 57.06 -6.82 -15.55
C THR A 33 56.73 -5.46 -14.95
N GLU A 34 57.75 -4.61 -14.93
CA GLU A 34 57.88 -3.34 -14.26
C GLU A 34 57.20 -2.16 -14.99
N SER A 35 57.13 -1.04 -14.24
CA SER A 35 57.31 0.36 -14.71
C SER A 35 56.03 1.04 -15.23
N VAL A 36 55.70 2.31 -14.98
CA VAL A 36 56.44 3.50 -14.53
C VAL A 36 55.46 4.44 -13.79
N SER A 37 55.94 5.07 -12.73
CA SER A 37 55.33 6.20 -12.03
C SER A 37 55.47 7.52 -12.80
N ALA A 38 54.42 8.33 -12.82
CA ALA A 38 54.52 9.76 -13.14
C ALA A 38 53.75 10.58 -12.11
N ASN A 39 54.51 11.21 -11.21
CA ASN A 39 54.09 12.25 -10.29
C ASN A 39 53.61 13.50 -11.06
N SER A 40 52.53 14.12 -10.60
CA SER A 40 52.36 15.57 -10.68
C SER A 40 51.64 16.08 -9.42
N SER A 41 52.14 17.20 -8.94
CA SER A 41 52.10 17.72 -7.58
C SER A 41 50.98 18.72 -7.29
N ASN A 42 50.57 18.74 -6.02
CA ASN A 42 50.11 19.88 -5.20
C ASN A 42 48.94 20.75 -5.69
N GLY A 43 47.82 20.64 -4.96
CA GLY A 43 46.78 21.66 -4.88
C GLY A 43 45.96 21.52 -3.59
N ASN A 44 46.28 22.37 -2.61
CA ASN A 44 45.54 22.79 -1.42
C ASN A 44 44.41 21.92 -0.83
N SER A 45 44.62 21.59 0.45
CA SER A 45 43.60 21.24 1.44
C SER A 45 42.50 22.30 1.54
N VAL A 46 41.28 21.88 1.21
CA VAL A 46 40.03 22.44 1.73
C VAL A 46 39.36 21.27 2.43
N GLY A 47 38.91 21.47 3.67
CA GLY A 47 38.36 20.40 4.50
C GLY A 47 37.21 19.70 3.78
N ASP A 48 37.33 18.39 3.63
CA ASP A 48 36.17 17.52 3.50
C ASP A 48 35.42 17.66 4.83
N ASP A 49 34.31 18.39 4.79
CA ASP A 49 33.16 18.00 5.57
C ASP A 49 32.89 16.55 5.18
N ASP A 50 32.92 15.62 6.15
CA ASP A 50 32.50 14.24 5.98
C ASP A 50 31.08 14.26 5.40
N ALA A 51 30.97 14.24 4.08
CA ALA A 51 29.75 13.92 3.38
C ALA A 51 29.48 12.47 3.73
N GLU A 52 28.63 12.28 4.74
CA GLU A 52 28.02 11.01 5.09
C GLU A 52 27.54 10.40 3.77
N VAL A 53 28.28 9.41 3.26
CA VAL A 53 27.89 8.69 2.05
C VAL A 53 26.60 8.00 2.44
N THR A 54 25.47 8.59 2.06
CA THR A 54 24.15 8.06 2.38
C THR A 54 24.03 6.72 1.67
N ASN A 55 24.21 5.64 2.43
CA ASN A 55 24.13 4.26 1.99
C ASN A 55 22.66 3.88 1.77
N VAL A 56 21.99 4.58 0.85
CA VAL A 56 20.57 4.40 0.52
C VAL A 56 20.44 3.47 -0.66
N ARG A 57 19.55 2.49 -0.52
CA ARG A 57 19.18 1.50 -1.54
C ARG A 57 17.69 1.60 -1.84
N HIS A 58 17.26 0.99 -2.94
CA HIS A 58 15.93 1.25 -3.51
C HIS A 58 15.15 -0.02 -3.84
N ILE A 59 13.89 -0.05 -3.41
CA ILE A 59 12.91 -1.08 -3.81
C ILE A 59 11.90 -0.41 -4.73
N LEU A 60 11.73 -0.97 -5.94
CA LEU A 60 10.67 -0.57 -6.86
C LEU A 60 9.42 -1.40 -6.54
N HIS A 61 8.30 -0.75 -6.25
CA HIS A 61 7.09 -1.43 -5.79
C HIS A 61 5.88 -1.10 -6.69
N PHE A 62 5.37 -2.14 -7.35
CA PHE A 62 4.14 -2.14 -8.16
C PHE A 62 3.09 -3.02 -7.49
N SER A 63 1.81 -2.70 -7.66
CA SER A 63 0.70 -3.51 -7.17
C SER A 63 -0.57 -3.21 -7.96
N ASP A 64 -1.56 -4.10 -7.87
CA ASP A 64 -2.94 -3.86 -8.30
C ASP A 64 -2.98 -3.33 -9.73
N VAL A 65 -2.31 -4.04 -10.64
CA VAL A 65 -2.32 -3.70 -12.06
C VAL A 65 -3.70 -3.95 -12.62
N HIS A 66 -4.33 -5.04 -12.23
CA HIS A 66 -5.61 -5.49 -12.79
C HIS A 66 -5.60 -5.43 -14.31
N LEU A 67 -4.74 -6.24 -14.94
CA LEU A 67 -4.53 -6.17 -16.37
C LEU A 67 -5.83 -6.55 -17.11
N ASN A 68 -6.34 -5.57 -17.86
CA ASN A 68 -7.52 -5.68 -18.69
C ASN A 68 -7.12 -6.03 -20.11
N ILE A 69 -7.25 -7.31 -20.45
CA ILE A 69 -7.07 -7.84 -21.80
C ILE A 69 -8.44 -8.09 -22.47
N SER A 70 -8.46 -8.26 -23.79
CA SER A 70 -9.70 -8.55 -24.52
C SER A 70 -10.29 -9.91 -24.14
N LYS A 71 -11.61 -9.99 -23.96
CA LYS A 71 -12.34 -11.27 -23.74
C LYS A 71 -12.21 -12.26 -24.91
N SER A 72 -11.82 -11.80 -26.10
CA SER A 72 -11.52 -12.67 -27.24
C SER A 72 -10.14 -13.33 -27.13
N LEU A 73 -9.32 -12.94 -26.14
CA LEU A 73 -7.91 -13.29 -25.97
C LEU A 73 -7.08 -12.97 -27.23
N ASN A 74 -7.54 -12.00 -28.03
CA ASN A 74 -6.82 -11.54 -29.21
C ASN A 74 -5.92 -10.36 -28.83
N ALA A 75 -4.62 -10.51 -29.02
CA ALA A 75 -3.63 -9.48 -28.69
C ALA A 75 -3.88 -8.12 -29.38
N ASN A 76 -4.42 -8.09 -30.61
CA ASN A 76 -4.73 -6.82 -31.27
C ASN A 76 -5.94 -6.12 -30.62
N ASP A 77 -6.93 -6.89 -30.17
CA ASP A 77 -8.07 -6.35 -29.44
C ASP A 77 -7.62 -5.85 -28.06
N SER A 78 -6.76 -6.59 -27.35
CA SER A 78 -6.17 -6.15 -26.07
C SER A 78 -5.38 -4.86 -26.22
N ALA A 79 -4.53 -4.76 -27.25
CA ALA A 79 -3.75 -3.56 -27.54
C ALA A 79 -4.60 -2.33 -27.91
N ALA A 80 -5.86 -2.53 -28.30
CA ALA A 80 -6.79 -1.46 -28.63
C ALA A 80 -7.58 -0.94 -27.41
N ILE A 81 -7.46 -1.57 -26.25
CA ILE A 81 -8.13 -1.13 -25.02
C ILE A 81 -7.45 0.18 -24.55
N PRO A 82 -8.20 1.29 -24.46
CA PRO A 82 -7.64 2.57 -24.03
C PRO A 82 -7.57 2.65 -22.51
N ALA A 83 -6.61 3.43 -21.98
CA ALA A 83 -6.61 3.75 -20.56
C ALA A 83 -7.72 4.77 -20.26
N ALA A 84 -8.50 4.51 -19.21
CA ALA A 84 -9.59 5.38 -18.78
C ALA A 84 -9.83 5.23 -17.28
N TYR A 85 -10.20 6.32 -16.61
CA TYR A 85 -10.67 6.26 -15.22
C TYR A 85 -11.99 5.52 -15.13
N GLY A 86 -12.13 4.65 -14.12
CA GLY A 86 -13.32 3.80 -13.97
C GLY A 86 -13.19 2.44 -14.65
N ASP A 87 -12.12 2.22 -15.41
CA ASP A 87 -11.75 0.94 -16.00
C ASP A 87 -10.40 0.50 -15.41
N ASP A 88 -10.15 -0.80 -15.47
CA ASP A 88 -8.87 -1.42 -15.10
C ASP A 88 -7.77 -1.20 -16.15
N ALA A 89 -6.51 -1.45 -15.78
CA ALA A 89 -5.37 -1.03 -16.58
C ALA A 89 -5.25 -1.85 -17.89
N PRO A 90 -5.22 -1.22 -19.08
CA PRO A 90 -4.82 -1.92 -20.29
C PRO A 90 -3.31 -2.17 -20.31
N THR A 91 -2.86 -3.09 -21.18
CA THR A 91 -1.43 -3.38 -21.38
C THR A 91 -0.59 -2.14 -21.68
N SER A 92 -1.13 -1.18 -22.43
CA SER A 92 -0.44 0.08 -22.75
C SER A 92 -0.12 0.92 -21.52
N LEU A 93 -1.00 0.92 -20.51
CA LEU A 93 -0.78 1.64 -19.25
C LEU A 93 0.34 0.98 -18.44
N LEU A 94 0.28 -0.35 -18.26
CA LEU A 94 1.33 -1.12 -17.57
C LEU A 94 2.69 -0.90 -18.24
N VAL A 95 2.76 -1.03 -19.57
CA VAL A 95 4.00 -0.82 -20.33
C VAL A 95 4.54 0.59 -20.13
N SER A 96 3.69 1.63 -20.23
CA SER A 96 4.15 3.01 -20.02
C SER A 96 4.70 3.25 -18.60
N ALA A 97 4.10 2.63 -17.59
CA ALA A 97 4.56 2.71 -16.20
C ALA A 97 5.94 2.05 -16.03
N LEU A 98 6.11 0.85 -16.59
CA LEU A 98 7.38 0.10 -16.55
C LEU A 98 8.49 0.80 -17.33
N GLU A 99 8.20 1.37 -18.50
CA GLU A 99 9.16 2.16 -19.28
C GLU A 99 9.65 3.37 -18.49
N TYR A 100 8.74 4.09 -17.84
CA TYR A 100 9.08 5.25 -17.02
C TYR A 100 9.88 4.82 -15.77
N ALA A 101 9.46 3.76 -15.08
CA ALA A 101 10.17 3.21 -13.93
C ALA A 101 11.59 2.75 -14.30
N LYS A 102 11.77 2.10 -15.46
CA LYS A 102 13.08 1.63 -15.94
C LYS A 102 14.02 2.78 -16.28
N GLN A 103 13.50 3.92 -16.74
CA GLN A 103 14.29 5.13 -16.95
C GLN A 103 14.73 5.77 -15.63
N LEU A 104 13.88 5.74 -14.61
CA LEU A 104 14.16 6.32 -13.29
C LEU A 104 15.13 5.47 -12.46
N LEU A 105 14.86 4.17 -12.37
CA LEU A 105 15.60 3.22 -11.54
C LEU A 105 15.84 1.95 -12.38
N PRO A 106 16.89 1.94 -13.23
CA PRO A 106 17.16 0.83 -14.13
C PRO A 106 17.45 -0.50 -13.41
N GLU A 107 18.09 -0.41 -12.26
CA GLU A 107 18.58 -1.55 -11.46
C GLU A 107 18.16 -1.36 -9.99
N PRO A 108 16.87 -1.60 -9.65
CA PRO A 108 16.45 -1.62 -8.26
C PRO A 108 17.07 -2.82 -7.53
N ASP A 109 17.23 -2.72 -6.21
CA ASP A 109 17.71 -3.84 -5.39
C ASP A 109 16.66 -4.96 -5.28
N CYS A 110 15.39 -4.60 -5.42
CA CYS A 110 14.25 -5.53 -5.50
C CYS A 110 13.14 -4.91 -6.34
N PHE A 111 12.53 -5.72 -7.20
CA PHE A 111 11.25 -5.42 -7.84
C PHE A 111 10.15 -6.14 -7.08
N LEU A 112 9.41 -5.39 -6.28
CA LEU A 112 8.33 -5.89 -5.44
C LEU A 112 6.99 -5.75 -6.18
N TYR A 113 6.29 -6.87 -6.33
CA TYR A 113 4.93 -6.92 -6.86
C TYR A 113 3.98 -7.62 -5.87
N THR A 114 2.94 -6.91 -5.41
CA THR A 114 2.05 -7.38 -4.33
C THR A 114 0.71 -7.94 -4.78
N GLY A 115 0.58 -8.47 -5.99
CA GLY A 115 -0.62 -9.21 -6.43
C GLY A 115 -1.69 -8.37 -7.13
N ASP A 116 -2.84 -9.00 -7.39
CA ASP A 116 -3.93 -8.50 -8.23
C ASP A 116 -3.46 -8.15 -9.65
N HIS A 117 -3.13 -9.23 -10.36
CA HIS A 117 -2.65 -9.20 -11.72
C HIS A 117 -3.74 -8.97 -12.76
N VAL A 118 -4.96 -9.43 -12.51
CA VAL A 118 -6.04 -9.51 -13.50
C VAL A 118 -7.19 -8.54 -13.21
N VAL A 119 -7.90 -8.13 -14.25
CA VAL A 119 -9.11 -7.29 -14.22
C VAL A 119 -10.15 -7.78 -13.20
N HIS A 120 -10.91 -6.84 -12.63
CA HIS A 120 -12.06 -7.15 -11.79
C HIS A 120 -13.19 -7.87 -12.55
N GLY A 121 -13.83 -8.82 -11.88
CA GLY A 121 -15.14 -9.37 -12.26
C GLY A 121 -15.15 -10.87 -12.51
N GLU A 122 -16.23 -11.36 -13.12
CA GLU A 122 -16.41 -12.79 -13.36
C GLU A 122 -15.60 -13.25 -14.59
N LEU A 123 -14.53 -14.01 -14.34
CA LEU A 123 -13.58 -14.48 -15.35
C LEU A 123 -13.72 -15.98 -15.63
N SER A 124 -13.35 -16.38 -16.84
CA SER A 124 -13.06 -17.80 -17.10
C SER A 124 -11.61 -18.11 -16.70
N ASN A 125 -11.32 -19.37 -16.40
CA ASN A 125 -9.96 -19.80 -16.07
C ASN A 125 -8.97 -19.47 -17.21
N GLU A 126 -9.40 -19.57 -18.47
CA GLU A 126 -8.54 -19.23 -19.62
C GLU A 126 -8.17 -17.75 -19.64
N TYR A 127 -9.14 -16.86 -19.32
CA TYR A 127 -8.86 -15.43 -19.24
C TYR A 127 -7.93 -15.11 -18.07
N LEU A 128 -8.22 -15.69 -16.90
CA LEU A 128 -7.41 -15.52 -15.70
C LEU A 128 -5.94 -15.88 -15.95
N VAL A 129 -5.70 -17.07 -16.51
CA VAL A 129 -4.34 -17.54 -16.82
C VAL A 129 -3.64 -16.61 -17.80
N GLU A 130 -4.28 -16.29 -18.93
CA GLU A 130 -3.67 -15.43 -19.96
C GLU A 130 -3.32 -14.03 -19.43
N ALA A 131 -4.20 -13.44 -18.62
CA ALA A 131 -3.96 -12.10 -18.08
C ALA A 131 -2.84 -12.10 -17.02
N VAL A 132 -2.78 -13.11 -16.14
CA VAL A 132 -1.70 -13.25 -15.17
C VAL A 132 -0.37 -13.49 -15.88
N GLU A 133 -0.33 -14.38 -16.88
CA GLU A 133 0.84 -14.65 -17.71
C GLU A 133 1.32 -13.38 -18.44
N GLU A 134 0.43 -12.65 -19.13
CA GLU A 134 0.77 -11.42 -19.83
C GLU A 134 1.34 -10.36 -18.88
N ASN A 135 0.75 -10.20 -17.68
CA ASN A 135 1.23 -9.25 -16.69
C ASN A 135 2.63 -9.61 -16.18
N VAL A 136 2.83 -10.84 -15.71
CA VAL A 136 4.11 -11.32 -15.17
C VAL A 136 5.20 -11.27 -16.24
N GLU A 137 4.94 -11.75 -17.46
CA GLU A 137 5.90 -11.69 -18.56
C GLU A 137 6.24 -10.25 -18.94
N THR A 138 5.26 -9.35 -18.92
CA THR A 138 5.49 -7.94 -19.24
C THR A 138 6.41 -7.30 -18.21
N MET A 139 6.19 -7.52 -16.91
CA MET A 139 7.11 -7.04 -15.87
C MET A 139 8.50 -7.68 -15.98
N ALA A 140 8.56 -8.98 -16.24
CA ALA A 140 9.81 -9.72 -16.42
C ALA A 140 10.67 -9.17 -17.57
N LYS A 141 10.05 -8.74 -18.68
CA LYS A 141 10.78 -8.11 -19.80
C LYS A 141 11.55 -6.85 -19.40
N TYR A 142 11.13 -6.14 -18.34
CA TYR A 142 11.80 -4.91 -17.88
C TYR A 142 12.79 -5.15 -16.73
N PHE A 143 12.44 -6.04 -15.81
CA PHE A 143 13.16 -6.15 -14.53
C PHE A 143 13.66 -7.56 -14.18
N ALA A 144 13.31 -8.61 -14.93
CA ALA A 144 13.94 -9.91 -14.69
C ALA A 144 15.39 -9.89 -15.16
N ALA A 145 16.29 -10.44 -14.35
CA ALA A 145 17.70 -10.54 -14.69
C ALA A 145 17.90 -11.57 -15.81
N SER A 146 18.49 -11.14 -16.93
CA SER A 146 18.96 -12.03 -17.98
C SER A 146 20.24 -12.73 -17.48
N ASP A 147 20.15 -14.02 -17.15
CA ASP A 147 21.26 -14.97 -17.10
C ASP A 147 22.57 -14.51 -16.40
N ASN A 148 22.56 -14.20 -15.09
CA ASN A 148 23.83 -14.01 -14.35
C ASN A 148 23.81 -14.31 -12.83
N GLY A 149 22.93 -15.20 -12.37
CA GLY A 149 23.06 -15.77 -11.01
C GLY A 149 22.70 -14.84 -9.83
N THR A 150 22.25 -13.62 -10.10
CA THR A 150 21.48 -12.78 -9.18
C THR A 150 20.11 -12.57 -9.81
N ALA A 151 19.15 -13.43 -9.44
CA ALA A 151 17.78 -13.30 -9.89
C ALA A 151 17.19 -12.06 -9.22
N LEU A 152 16.83 -11.06 -10.01
CA LEU A 152 15.89 -10.05 -9.56
C LEU A 152 14.55 -10.79 -9.46
N ASP A 153 14.29 -11.38 -8.28
CA ASP A 153 13.09 -12.14 -8.01
C ASP A 153 11.91 -11.16 -7.98
N ILE A 154 11.16 -11.11 -9.09
CA ILE A 154 9.82 -10.53 -9.06
C ILE A 154 9.02 -11.38 -8.07
N THR A 155 8.58 -10.77 -6.98
CA THR A 155 7.85 -11.51 -5.95
C THR A 155 6.57 -12.10 -6.54
N ALA A 156 6.39 -13.41 -6.37
CA ALA A 156 5.10 -14.04 -6.63
C ALA A 156 4.22 -13.87 -5.39
N ILE A 157 3.16 -13.06 -5.53
CA ILE A 157 2.13 -12.81 -4.53
C ILE A 157 0.80 -12.86 -5.26
N ILE A 158 -0.16 -13.59 -4.71
CA ILE A 158 -1.51 -13.75 -5.25
C ILE A 158 -2.43 -12.77 -4.53
N GLY A 159 -3.15 -11.96 -5.28
CA GLY A 159 -4.22 -11.12 -4.76
C GLY A 159 -5.59 -11.80 -4.83
N ASN A 160 -6.64 -11.12 -4.38
CA ASN A 160 -7.98 -11.69 -4.38
C ASN A 160 -8.62 -11.81 -5.76
N ALA A 161 -8.22 -10.97 -6.72
CA ALA A 161 -8.72 -11.03 -8.10
C ALA A 161 -8.01 -12.13 -8.90
N ASP A 162 -6.89 -12.66 -8.42
CA ASP A 162 -6.10 -13.70 -9.09
C ASP A 162 -6.68 -15.12 -8.95
N THR A 163 -7.97 -15.20 -8.61
CA THR A 163 -8.76 -16.43 -8.54
C THR A 163 -10.05 -16.29 -9.34
N ALA A 164 -10.61 -17.40 -9.83
CA ALA A 164 -11.90 -17.40 -10.53
C ALA A 164 -12.87 -18.38 -9.85
N PRO A 165 -13.96 -17.91 -9.21
CA PRO A 165 -14.33 -16.49 -8.97
C PRO A 165 -13.35 -15.75 -8.03
N ASP A 166 -13.46 -14.42 -7.95
CA ASP A 166 -12.73 -13.59 -6.99
C ASP A 166 -12.88 -14.15 -5.57
N TYR A 167 -11.85 -13.98 -4.74
CA TYR A 167 -11.81 -14.46 -3.35
C TYR A 167 -11.97 -15.97 -3.15
N THR A 168 -11.87 -16.79 -4.21
CA THR A 168 -12.19 -18.21 -4.12
C THR A 168 -10.93 -19.08 -4.18
N MET A 169 -10.52 -19.64 -3.05
CA MET A 169 -9.38 -20.54 -2.94
C MET A 169 -9.64 -21.61 -1.87
N ASN A 170 -9.55 -22.89 -2.21
CA ASN A 170 -9.61 -23.91 -1.16
C ASN A 170 -8.34 -23.87 -0.31
N VAL A 171 -8.44 -24.07 1.00
CA VAL A 171 -7.26 -24.29 1.86
C VAL A 171 -6.90 -25.77 1.79
N THR A 172 -5.71 -26.08 1.26
CA THR A 172 -5.15 -27.45 1.11
C THR A 172 -4.02 -27.69 2.12
N ASP A 173 -3.60 -28.94 2.28
CA ASP A 173 -2.43 -29.29 3.11
C ASP A 173 -1.14 -28.74 2.44
N PRO A 174 -0.45 -27.76 3.05
CA PRO A 174 0.66 -27.05 2.41
C PRO A 174 1.93 -27.91 2.26
N GLU A 175 2.04 -29.01 2.98
CA GLU A 175 3.20 -29.90 2.97
C GLU A 175 3.07 -31.01 1.92
N THR A 176 1.83 -31.45 1.64
CA THR A 176 1.58 -32.65 0.84
C THR A 176 0.74 -32.44 -0.42
N GLU A 177 0.03 -31.31 -0.56
CA GLU A 177 -0.90 -31.07 -1.66
C GLU A 177 -0.60 -29.77 -2.42
N GLU A 178 -0.58 -29.84 -3.76
CA GLU A 178 -0.64 -28.65 -4.60
C GLU A 178 -2.05 -28.04 -4.54
N ASN A 179 -2.12 -26.73 -4.40
CA ASN A 179 -3.36 -25.99 -4.41
C ASN A 179 -3.84 -25.76 -5.85
N PRO A 180 -5.05 -26.22 -6.24
CA PRO A 180 -5.52 -26.09 -7.62
C PRO A 180 -5.66 -24.65 -8.12
N ALA A 181 -6.06 -23.71 -7.25
CA ALA A 181 -6.25 -22.31 -7.63
C ALA A 181 -4.91 -21.61 -7.86
N ILE A 182 -3.93 -21.88 -6.99
CA ILE A 182 -2.56 -21.36 -7.14
C ILE A 182 -1.90 -21.99 -8.36
N ALA A 183 -1.94 -23.32 -8.48
CA ALA A 183 -1.31 -24.05 -9.57
C ALA A 183 -1.84 -23.60 -10.94
N LEU A 184 -3.12 -23.21 -11.02
CA LEU A 184 -3.74 -22.69 -12.25
C LEU A 184 -2.99 -21.49 -12.82
N VAL A 185 -2.60 -20.52 -11.98
CA VAL A 185 -1.97 -19.26 -12.42
C VAL A 185 -0.46 -19.25 -12.25
N SER A 186 0.08 -20.18 -11.46
CA SER A 186 1.51 -20.27 -11.14
C SER A 186 2.43 -20.45 -12.35
N THR A 187 1.89 -20.92 -13.48
CA THR A 187 2.63 -21.16 -14.73
C THR A 187 3.32 -19.89 -15.23
N ALA A 188 2.73 -18.72 -14.93
CA ALA A 188 3.30 -17.41 -15.24
C ALA A 188 4.72 -17.20 -14.67
N TRP A 189 5.08 -17.88 -13.58
CA TRP A 189 6.39 -17.77 -12.94
C TRP A 189 7.37 -18.91 -13.28
N GLU A 190 7.02 -19.86 -14.16
CA GLU A 190 7.89 -20.99 -14.51
C GLU A 190 9.27 -20.57 -15.03
N SER A 191 9.34 -19.43 -15.72
CA SER A 191 10.57 -18.92 -16.31
C SER A 191 11.36 -18.00 -15.39
N THR A 192 10.73 -17.43 -14.36
CA THR A 192 11.32 -16.42 -13.46
C THR A 192 11.64 -16.98 -12.08
N MET A 193 11.10 -18.14 -11.72
CA MET A 193 11.25 -18.77 -10.41
C MET A 193 11.97 -20.12 -10.47
N SER A 194 12.75 -20.45 -9.44
CA SER A 194 13.32 -21.79 -9.31
C SER A 194 12.23 -22.86 -9.15
N LYS A 195 12.48 -24.08 -9.65
CA LYS A 195 11.53 -25.20 -9.51
C LYS A 195 11.13 -25.50 -8.06
N SER A 196 12.06 -25.32 -7.11
CA SER A 196 11.78 -25.56 -5.70
C SER A 196 10.89 -24.48 -5.11
N ASN A 197 11.11 -23.22 -5.47
CA ASN A 197 10.24 -22.13 -5.01
C ASN A 197 8.87 -22.25 -5.65
N LEU A 198 8.78 -22.64 -6.93
CA LEU A 198 7.52 -22.84 -7.62
C LEU A 198 6.71 -24.00 -7.02
N ASP A 199 7.35 -25.12 -6.68
CA ASP A 199 6.69 -26.23 -5.96
C ASP A 199 6.11 -25.77 -4.61
N TRP A 200 6.91 -25.03 -3.81
CA TRP A 200 6.40 -24.49 -2.55
C TRP A 200 5.29 -23.48 -2.75
N PHE A 201 5.43 -22.58 -3.74
CA PHE A 201 4.40 -21.60 -4.08
C PHE A 201 3.09 -22.31 -4.44
N ASN A 202 3.13 -23.33 -5.30
CA ASN A 202 1.96 -24.08 -5.73
C ASN A 202 1.17 -24.72 -4.60
N ARG A 203 1.82 -25.07 -3.48
CA ARG A 203 1.13 -25.68 -2.33
C ARG A 203 0.45 -24.67 -1.42
N ARG A 204 1.05 -23.49 -1.25
CA ARG A 204 0.71 -22.60 -0.13
C ARG A 204 0.64 -21.09 -0.45
N GLY A 205 1.22 -20.65 -1.55
CA GLY A 205 1.16 -19.26 -2.02
C GLY A 205 2.06 -18.27 -1.26
N TYR A 206 2.92 -18.74 -0.38
CA TYR A 206 3.84 -17.92 0.42
C TYR A 206 5.28 -18.45 0.37
N LEU A 207 6.25 -17.52 0.36
CA LEU A 207 7.67 -17.77 0.14
C LEU A 207 8.55 -16.83 0.97
N ALA A 208 9.85 -17.13 0.95
CA ALA A 208 10.89 -16.28 1.52
C ALA A 208 11.99 -16.06 0.47
N TYR A 209 12.32 -14.80 0.20
CA TYR A 209 13.33 -14.39 -0.79
C TYR A 209 14.49 -13.71 -0.08
N ALA A 210 15.72 -14.02 -0.47
CA ALA A 210 16.88 -13.29 0.04
C ALA A 210 17.01 -11.98 -0.75
N LEU A 211 16.86 -10.84 -0.08
CA LEU A 211 17.24 -9.55 -0.65
C LEU A 211 18.77 -9.45 -0.72
N ASP A 212 19.43 -9.94 0.33
CA ASP A 212 20.86 -10.22 0.39
C ASP A 212 21.16 -11.24 1.52
N ASP A 213 22.43 -11.37 1.91
CA ASP A 213 22.85 -12.31 2.94
C ASP A 213 22.20 -12.10 4.32
N ASN A 214 21.83 -10.85 4.64
CA ASN A 214 21.34 -10.46 5.97
C ASN A 214 19.85 -10.16 6.00
N MET A 215 19.21 -9.98 4.84
CA MET A 215 17.84 -9.50 4.75
C MET A 215 16.95 -10.43 3.93
N ILE A 216 15.83 -10.84 4.53
CA ILE A 216 14.85 -11.74 3.90
C ILE A 216 13.51 -11.02 3.71
N VAL A 217 12.94 -11.14 2.51
CA VAL A 217 11.57 -10.72 2.20
C VAL A 217 10.65 -11.93 2.36
N ILE A 218 9.77 -11.90 3.36
CA ILE A 218 8.74 -12.91 3.61
C ILE A 218 7.47 -12.46 2.90
N THR A 219 7.01 -13.23 1.92
CA THR A 219 5.74 -12.98 1.25
C THR A 219 4.65 -13.86 1.85
N LEU A 220 3.46 -13.31 2.04
CA LEU A 220 2.31 -14.00 2.62
C LEU A 220 1.21 -14.23 1.58
N ASN A 221 0.54 -15.38 1.67
CA ASN A 221 -0.75 -15.62 1.06
C ASN A 221 -1.84 -15.08 1.98
N THR A 222 -2.27 -13.84 1.74
CA THR A 222 -3.21 -13.13 2.62
C THR A 222 -4.67 -13.38 2.27
N LEU A 223 -4.93 -14.03 1.13
CA LEU A 223 -6.28 -14.27 0.61
C LEU A 223 -7.18 -15.04 1.60
N PRO A 224 -6.71 -16.14 2.24
CA PRO A 224 -7.50 -16.90 3.21
C PRO A 224 -7.85 -16.13 4.49
N TYR A 225 -7.28 -14.96 4.70
CA TYR A 225 -7.57 -14.16 5.90
C TYR A 225 -8.75 -13.22 5.70
N SER A 226 -9.15 -12.95 4.45
CA SER A 226 -10.26 -12.05 4.16
C SER A 226 -11.61 -12.60 4.64
N PRO A 227 -12.49 -11.77 5.22
CA PRO A 227 -13.88 -12.14 5.48
C PRO A 227 -14.68 -12.50 4.22
N SER A 228 -14.23 -12.07 3.03
CA SER A 228 -14.85 -12.37 1.74
C SER A 228 -14.39 -13.70 1.13
N HIS A 229 -13.41 -14.37 1.75
CA HIS A 229 -12.85 -15.61 1.24
C HIS A 229 -13.91 -16.72 1.13
N LEU A 230 -13.91 -17.44 0.01
CA LEU A 230 -14.77 -18.59 -0.24
C LEU A 230 -13.94 -19.86 -0.48
N PRO A 231 -14.19 -20.96 0.25
CA PRO A 231 -15.12 -21.09 1.38
C PRO A 231 -14.67 -20.28 2.61
N ASP A 232 -15.62 -19.90 3.47
CA ASP A 232 -15.32 -19.14 4.70
C ASP A 232 -14.29 -19.87 5.58
N THR A 233 -13.22 -19.16 5.90
CA THR A 233 -12.07 -19.64 6.68
C THR A 233 -12.08 -19.14 8.11
N SER A 234 -12.99 -18.27 8.53
CA SER A 234 -12.95 -17.60 9.85
C SER A 234 -12.84 -18.54 11.06
N GLU A 235 -13.28 -19.79 10.93
CA GLU A 235 -13.19 -20.84 11.95
C GLU A 235 -11.91 -21.71 11.88
N LEU A 236 -11.09 -21.54 10.83
CA LEU A 236 -9.79 -22.18 10.72
C LEU A 236 -8.76 -21.37 11.53
N PRO A 237 -8.02 -22.00 12.46
CA PRO A 237 -7.06 -21.27 13.29
C PRO A 237 -5.86 -20.75 12.49
N ASP A 238 -5.40 -21.51 11.50
CA ASP A 238 -4.23 -21.17 10.68
C ASP A 238 -4.33 -21.76 9.26
N PRO A 239 -5.01 -21.08 8.32
CA PRO A 239 -5.04 -21.46 6.92
C PRO A 239 -3.64 -21.68 6.34
N PHE A 240 -3.42 -22.83 5.69
CA PHE A 240 -2.13 -23.25 5.14
C PHE A 240 -0.95 -23.29 6.14
N GLU A 241 -1.22 -23.42 7.45
CA GLU A 241 -0.18 -23.43 8.49
C GLU A 241 0.77 -22.21 8.43
N GLN A 242 0.29 -21.10 7.87
CA GLN A 242 1.12 -19.95 7.53
C GLN A 242 1.56 -19.16 8.76
N PHE A 243 0.73 -19.06 9.81
CA PHE A 243 1.13 -18.40 11.06
C PHE A 243 2.17 -19.21 11.82
N GLU A 244 2.03 -20.53 11.88
CA GLU A 244 3.07 -21.42 12.42
C GLU A 244 4.38 -21.26 11.65
N TRP A 245 4.30 -21.30 10.31
CA TRP A 245 5.46 -21.10 9.44
C TRP A 245 6.10 -19.72 9.59
N LEU A 246 5.31 -18.65 9.66
CA LEU A 246 5.79 -17.27 9.82
C LEU A 246 6.53 -17.12 11.15
N ASN A 247 5.95 -17.62 12.24
CA ASN A 247 6.56 -17.56 13.56
C ASN A 247 7.86 -18.37 13.62
N ALA A 248 7.90 -19.57 13.04
CA ALA A 248 9.10 -20.38 12.95
C ALA A 248 10.20 -19.69 12.13
N SER A 249 9.83 -19.11 10.98
CA SER A 249 10.74 -18.39 10.09
C SER A 249 11.35 -17.17 10.77
N LEU A 250 10.54 -16.33 11.42
CA LEU A 250 11.05 -15.15 12.15
C LEU A 250 11.96 -15.54 13.33
N SER A 251 11.64 -16.63 14.03
CA SER A 251 12.49 -17.19 15.08
C SER A 251 13.85 -17.64 14.53
N GLU A 252 13.86 -18.35 13.40
CA GLU A 252 15.08 -18.78 12.71
C GLU A 252 15.92 -17.58 12.27
N LEU A 253 15.31 -16.57 11.64
CA LEU A 253 16.00 -15.35 11.20
C LEU A 253 16.63 -14.61 12.39
N ARG A 254 15.88 -14.39 13.47
CA ARG A 254 16.40 -13.75 14.68
C ARG A 254 17.58 -14.54 15.26
N SER A 255 17.47 -15.86 15.34
CA SER A 255 18.55 -16.71 15.88
C SER A 255 19.81 -16.70 15.01
N SER A 256 19.65 -16.42 13.71
CA SER A 256 20.72 -16.34 12.72
C SER A 256 21.24 -14.90 12.52
N GLY A 257 20.71 -13.91 13.26
CA GLY A 257 21.10 -12.51 13.12
C GLY A 257 20.63 -11.85 11.82
N LYS A 258 19.60 -12.40 11.17
CA LYS A 258 19.00 -11.86 9.94
C LYS A 258 17.78 -11.01 10.24
N LEU A 259 17.43 -10.15 9.28
CA LEU A 259 16.32 -9.20 9.33
C LEU A 259 15.23 -9.60 8.33
N ALA A 260 14.03 -9.04 8.52
CA ALA A 260 12.85 -9.39 7.73
C ALA A 260 12.07 -8.17 7.23
N TYR A 261 11.60 -8.23 5.99
CA TYR A 261 10.42 -7.50 5.52
C TYR A 261 9.27 -8.48 5.41
N ILE A 262 8.07 -8.06 5.83
CA ILE A 262 6.84 -8.82 5.61
C ILE A 262 6.05 -8.13 4.52
N VAL A 263 5.63 -8.90 3.53
CA VAL A 263 4.93 -8.42 2.36
C VAL A 263 3.72 -9.30 2.08
N GLY A 264 2.60 -8.71 1.68
CA GLY A 264 1.40 -9.44 1.28
C GLY A 264 0.52 -8.60 0.36
N HIS A 265 -0.61 -9.14 -0.07
CA HIS A 265 -1.57 -8.40 -0.88
C HIS A 265 -2.57 -7.64 0.01
N ILE A 266 -3.49 -8.39 0.64
CA ILE A 266 -4.54 -7.86 1.51
C ILE A 266 -3.93 -7.48 2.86
N PRO A 267 -4.02 -6.21 3.31
CA PRO A 267 -3.45 -5.78 4.59
C PRO A 267 -4.31 -6.21 5.80
N PRO A 268 -3.70 -6.51 6.96
CA PRO A 268 -4.41 -6.90 8.19
C PRO A 268 -5.00 -5.69 8.94
N ILE A 269 -5.94 -4.98 8.32
CA ILE A 269 -6.42 -3.66 8.78
C ILE A 269 -7.94 -3.56 8.76
N ILE A 270 -8.47 -2.48 9.33
CA ILE A 270 -9.80 -1.97 8.99
C ILE A 270 -9.65 -0.99 7.82
N ASP A 271 -10.49 -1.14 6.82
CA ASP A 271 -10.45 -0.37 5.58
C ASP A 271 -10.81 1.10 5.80
N SER A 272 -10.09 2.01 5.15
CA SER A 272 -10.29 3.46 5.29
C SER A 272 -11.55 3.95 4.58
N TYR A 273 -12.03 3.21 3.57
CA TYR A 273 -13.17 3.62 2.74
C TYR A 273 -14.50 3.01 3.21
N SER A 274 -14.54 1.69 3.40
CA SER A 274 -15.75 0.97 3.81
C SER A 274 -15.93 0.89 5.32
N GLY A 275 -14.84 0.99 6.10
CA GLY A 275 -14.86 0.70 7.54
C GLY A 275 -14.95 -0.79 7.87
N GLU A 276 -14.93 -1.66 6.85
CA GLU A 276 -14.99 -3.11 7.01
C GLU A 276 -13.59 -3.71 7.26
N PRO A 277 -13.51 -4.86 7.93
CA PRO A 277 -12.23 -5.52 8.17
C PRO A 277 -11.71 -6.19 6.89
N MET A 278 -10.43 -5.96 6.57
CA MET A 278 -9.78 -6.59 5.42
C MET A 278 -9.35 -8.03 5.73
N TRP A 279 -9.05 -8.33 6.99
CA TRP A 279 -8.86 -9.69 7.51
C TRP A 279 -9.86 -9.94 8.63
N ASN A 280 -10.27 -11.19 8.83
CA ASN A 280 -11.02 -11.57 10.03
C ASN A 280 -10.26 -11.12 11.29
N GLU A 281 -10.98 -10.59 12.28
CA GLU A 281 -10.41 -10.00 13.50
C GLU A 281 -9.41 -10.93 14.21
N THR A 282 -9.75 -12.23 14.32
CA THR A 282 -8.87 -13.26 14.92
C THR A 282 -7.52 -13.35 14.22
N TYR A 283 -7.48 -13.18 12.89
CA TYR A 283 -6.24 -13.20 12.12
C TYR A 283 -5.44 -11.91 12.29
N ILE A 284 -6.09 -10.74 12.36
CA ILE A 284 -5.40 -9.48 12.68
C ILE A 284 -4.75 -9.59 14.07
N LYS A 285 -5.47 -10.11 15.07
CA LYS A 285 -4.96 -10.31 16.44
C LYS A 285 -3.79 -11.30 16.46
N THR A 286 -3.92 -12.45 15.79
CA THR A 286 -2.85 -13.47 15.71
C THR A 286 -1.60 -12.92 15.00
N TYR A 287 -1.78 -12.21 13.88
CA TYR A 287 -0.66 -11.59 13.16
C TYR A 287 0.06 -10.54 14.03
N LYS A 288 -0.69 -9.64 14.68
CA LYS A 288 -0.13 -8.68 15.65
C LYS A 288 0.67 -9.36 16.76
N GLN A 289 0.19 -10.48 17.31
CA GLN A 289 0.92 -11.25 18.33
C GLN A 289 2.25 -11.77 17.82
N ILE A 290 2.28 -12.30 16.60
CA ILE A 290 3.51 -12.82 16.00
C ILE A 290 4.48 -11.69 15.76
N VAL A 291 4.09 -10.63 15.04
CA VAL A 291 5.04 -9.56 14.70
C VAL A 291 5.54 -8.79 15.93
N SER A 292 4.73 -8.67 16.99
CA SER A 292 5.15 -8.06 18.26
C SER A 292 6.29 -8.80 18.92
N GLN A 293 6.35 -10.12 18.75
CA GLN A 293 7.45 -10.91 19.30
C GLN A 293 8.78 -10.67 18.58
N TYR A 294 8.77 -10.12 17.36
CA TYR A 294 9.94 -9.97 16.49
C TYR A 294 10.16 -8.53 15.99
N ALA A 295 9.67 -7.54 16.73
CA ALA A 295 9.75 -6.11 16.38
C ALA A 295 11.19 -5.57 16.20
N ASP A 296 12.18 -6.22 16.80
CA ASP A 296 13.61 -5.91 16.64
C ASP A 296 14.16 -6.28 15.26
N ILE A 297 13.65 -7.35 14.63
CA ILE A 297 14.15 -7.86 13.34
C ILE A 297 13.26 -7.53 12.15
N ILE A 298 11.97 -7.25 12.36
CA ILE A 298 11.06 -6.82 11.30
C ILE A 298 11.31 -5.35 11.00
N LYS A 299 11.68 -5.04 9.75
CA LYS A 299 12.07 -3.69 9.32
C LYS A 299 11.06 -2.99 8.42
N ALA A 300 10.10 -3.72 7.86
CA ALA A 300 9.00 -3.18 7.06
C ALA A 300 7.83 -4.16 6.97
N GLN A 301 6.64 -3.60 6.74
CA GLN A 301 5.39 -4.31 6.47
C GLN A 301 4.70 -3.63 5.29
N LEU A 302 4.68 -4.26 4.12
CA LEU A 302 4.26 -3.63 2.84
C LEU A 302 3.13 -4.43 2.18
N PHE A 303 2.04 -3.75 1.81
CA PHE A 303 0.84 -4.36 1.24
C PHE A 303 0.26 -3.57 0.07
N GLY A 304 -0.65 -4.18 -0.69
CA GLY A 304 -1.39 -3.57 -1.81
C GLY A 304 -2.89 -3.45 -1.51
N HIS A 305 -3.73 -3.92 -2.44
CA HIS A 305 -5.17 -4.20 -2.31
C HIS A 305 -6.11 -3.00 -2.18
N VAL A 306 -5.72 -1.97 -1.42
CA VAL A 306 -6.60 -0.83 -1.11
C VAL A 306 -6.59 0.22 -2.25
N HIS A 307 -5.69 0.06 -3.23
CA HIS A 307 -5.43 1.01 -4.33
C HIS A 307 -5.10 2.43 -3.83
N SER A 308 -4.65 2.56 -2.59
CA SER A 308 -4.57 3.82 -1.85
C SER A 308 -3.26 3.85 -1.05
N ILE A 309 -2.50 4.93 -1.21
CA ILE A 309 -1.20 5.11 -0.54
C ILE A 309 -1.45 5.48 0.91
N GLU A 310 -1.29 4.52 1.81
CA GLU A 310 -1.73 4.67 3.20
C GLU A 310 -0.74 4.03 4.19
N PHE A 311 -0.89 4.34 5.47
CA PHE A 311 -0.22 3.63 6.55
C PHE A 311 -1.14 3.36 7.74
N ARG A 312 -0.76 2.39 8.60
CA ARG A 312 -1.38 2.12 9.91
C ARG A 312 -0.34 2.11 11.01
N LEU A 313 -0.55 2.91 12.04
CA LEU A 313 0.32 3.02 13.20
C LEU A 313 -0.08 2.05 14.30
N PRO A 314 0.86 1.28 14.86
CA PRO A 314 0.60 0.58 16.11
C PRO A 314 0.26 1.58 17.21
N LEU A 315 -0.64 1.19 18.12
CA LEU A 315 -1.08 2.05 19.22
C LEU A 315 -0.05 2.05 20.35
N SER A 316 0.37 3.25 20.74
CA SER A 316 1.18 3.50 21.95
C SER A 316 0.28 3.62 23.19
N SER A 317 0.83 3.37 24.38
CA SER A 317 0.08 3.54 25.63
C SER A 317 -0.50 4.95 25.82
N ASP A 318 0.19 5.99 25.33
CA ASP A 318 -0.30 7.36 25.38
C ASP A 318 -1.53 7.57 24.47
N GLN A 319 -1.55 6.93 23.30
CA GLN A 319 -2.70 6.96 22.40
C GLN A 319 -3.88 6.18 22.98
N PHE A 320 -3.64 5.01 23.57
CA PHE A 320 -4.67 4.28 24.31
C PHE A 320 -5.31 5.15 25.41
N ALA A 321 -4.49 5.78 26.26
CA ALA A 321 -4.99 6.64 27.32
C ALA A 321 -5.78 7.85 26.79
N LEU A 322 -5.39 8.41 25.63
CA LEU A 322 -6.11 9.49 24.97
C LEU A 322 -7.48 9.02 24.46
N PHE A 323 -7.55 7.84 23.83
CA PHE A 323 -8.80 7.27 23.36
C PHE A 323 -9.75 6.95 24.52
N GLU A 324 -9.25 6.33 25.59
CA GLU A 324 -10.01 6.09 26.82
C GLU A 324 -10.52 7.39 27.46
N GLN A 325 -9.68 8.44 27.52
CA GLN A 325 -10.09 9.75 28.02
C GLN A 325 -11.24 10.34 27.19
N ASN A 326 -11.26 10.07 25.88
CA ASN A 326 -12.31 10.50 24.96
C ASN A 326 -13.50 9.52 24.90
N GLY A 327 -13.60 8.59 25.85
CA GLY A 327 -14.72 7.66 25.99
C GLY A 327 -14.72 6.51 25.00
N VAL A 328 -13.61 6.29 24.28
CA VAL A 328 -13.42 5.16 23.38
C VAL A 328 -12.87 3.99 24.20
N ALA A 329 -13.69 2.97 24.43
CA ALA A 329 -13.19 1.71 24.93
C ALA A 329 -12.42 1.05 23.79
N VAL A 330 -11.11 0.92 23.93
CA VAL A 330 -10.27 0.17 22.99
C VAL A 330 -10.01 -1.19 23.62
N ASP A 331 -10.26 -2.27 22.90
CA ASP A 331 -9.92 -3.60 23.40
C ASP A 331 -8.42 -3.66 23.75
N ALA A 332 -8.09 -4.27 24.89
CA ALA A 332 -6.73 -4.36 25.40
C ALA A 332 -5.97 -5.47 24.66
N ASP A 333 -6.00 -5.42 23.33
CA ASP A 333 -5.44 -6.47 22.49
C ASP A 333 -3.95 -6.64 22.79
N PHE A 334 -3.19 -5.54 22.82
CA PHE A 334 -1.78 -5.50 23.17
C PHE A 334 -1.47 -4.14 23.83
N GLY A 335 -0.62 -4.12 24.85
CA GLY A 335 -0.25 -2.91 25.59
C GLY A 335 0.51 -1.88 24.73
N ASP A 336 1.70 -1.44 25.16
CA ASP A 336 2.50 -0.55 24.32
C ASP A 336 3.03 -1.29 23.08
N SER A 337 2.45 -1.03 21.90
CA SER A 337 2.87 -1.61 20.63
C SER A 337 3.76 -0.67 19.79
N SER A 338 4.23 0.44 20.38
CA SER A 338 5.03 1.47 19.70
C SER A 338 6.36 0.99 19.11
N GLN A 339 6.82 -0.21 19.48
CA GLN A 339 8.01 -0.86 18.92
C GLN A 339 7.76 -1.52 17.56
N LEU A 340 6.51 -1.80 17.21
CA LEU A 340 6.16 -2.34 15.89
C LEU A 340 6.44 -1.32 14.81
N VAL A 341 6.86 -1.79 13.64
CA VAL A 341 6.95 -0.96 12.43
C VAL A 341 5.53 -0.69 11.89
N PRO A 342 5.24 0.50 11.32
CA PRO A 342 3.94 0.75 10.71
C PRO A 342 3.68 -0.20 9.53
N ILE A 343 2.41 -0.44 9.24
CA ILE A 343 1.99 -1.08 7.99
C ILE A 343 1.87 0.01 6.94
N PHE A 344 2.37 -0.26 5.73
CA PHE A 344 2.19 0.62 4.58
C PHE A 344 1.46 -0.10 3.45
N MET A 345 0.53 0.63 2.81
CA MET A 345 -0.17 0.22 1.61
C MET A 345 0.26 1.09 0.43
N VAL A 346 0.36 0.48 -0.76
CA VAL A 346 0.84 1.15 -1.97
C VAL A 346 -0.25 1.57 -2.95
N ALA A 347 0.15 2.42 -3.89
CA ALA A 347 -0.68 2.79 -5.02
C ALA A 347 -0.96 1.61 -5.96
N ALA A 348 -2.07 1.70 -6.68
CA ALA A 348 -2.39 0.83 -7.80
C ALA A 348 -1.95 1.45 -9.14
N ILE A 349 -1.59 0.59 -10.09
CA ILE A 349 -1.54 0.99 -11.49
C ILE A 349 -2.97 1.14 -12.05
N SER A 350 -3.92 0.31 -11.61
CA SER A 350 -5.32 0.39 -12.05
C SER A 350 -6.00 1.70 -11.62
N PRO A 351 -6.62 2.45 -12.57
CA PRO A 351 -7.40 3.65 -12.28
C PRO A 351 -8.90 3.36 -12.06
N ILE A 352 -9.29 2.10 -11.82
CA ILE A 352 -10.71 1.69 -11.69
C ILE A 352 -11.47 2.49 -10.63
N PHE A 353 -10.82 2.82 -9.51
CA PHE A 353 -11.40 3.63 -8.42
C PHE A 353 -11.13 5.12 -8.55
N LEU A 354 -10.87 5.60 -9.76
CA LEU A 354 -10.63 7.01 -10.10
C LEU A 354 -9.36 7.61 -9.49
N ASN A 355 -8.48 6.79 -8.91
CA ASN A 355 -7.13 7.20 -8.51
C ASN A 355 -6.26 7.41 -9.76
N ASN A 356 -5.26 8.27 -9.67
CA ASN A 356 -4.26 8.33 -10.73
C ASN A 356 -3.45 7.02 -10.71
N PRO A 357 -3.13 6.42 -11.87
CA PRO A 357 -2.15 5.34 -11.95
C PRO A 357 -0.84 5.79 -11.29
N ALA A 358 -0.32 4.97 -10.38
CA ALA A 358 0.91 5.29 -9.67
C ALA A 358 1.65 4.04 -9.17
N PHE A 359 2.98 4.15 -9.05
CA PHE A 359 3.86 3.19 -8.41
C PHE A 359 4.76 3.89 -7.40
N MET A 360 5.48 3.13 -6.57
CA MET A 360 6.28 3.66 -5.47
C MET A 360 7.74 3.19 -5.54
N ILE A 361 8.65 4.05 -5.10
CA ILE A 361 10.04 3.69 -4.81
C ILE A 361 10.28 3.90 -3.31
N TRP A 362 10.79 2.87 -2.65
CA TRP A 362 11.17 2.91 -1.24
C TRP A 362 12.66 3.16 -1.10
N ASP A 363 13.03 4.11 -0.25
CA ASP A 363 14.40 4.36 0.16
C ASP A 363 14.66 3.62 1.47
N TYR A 364 15.67 2.75 1.52
CA TYR A 364 16.06 2.06 2.75
C TYR A 364 17.54 2.20 3.04
N ASP A 365 17.89 2.15 4.32
CA ASP A 365 19.27 2.17 4.78
C ASP A 365 19.92 0.80 4.53
N ALA A 366 20.96 0.75 3.71
CA ALA A 366 21.60 -0.52 3.34
C ALA A 366 22.38 -1.19 4.47
N THR A 367 22.51 -0.55 5.64
CA THR A 367 23.16 -1.12 6.84
C THR A 367 22.12 -1.62 7.82
N THR A 368 21.09 -0.82 8.11
CA THR A 368 20.06 -1.15 9.13
C THR A 368 18.82 -1.81 8.54
N TYR A 369 18.65 -1.74 7.22
CA TYR A 369 17.47 -2.15 6.47
C TYR A 369 16.19 -1.42 6.87
N GLU A 370 16.29 -0.34 7.62
CA GLU A 370 15.13 0.50 7.97
C GLU A 370 14.66 1.28 6.74
N ILE A 371 13.36 1.24 6.47
CA ILE A 371 12.75 2.14 5.48
C ILE A 371 12.89 3.58 5.97
N ARG A 372 13.50 4.42 5.14
CA ARG A 372 13.75 5.84 5.41
C ARG A 372 12.68 6.72 4.80
N ASP A 373 12.24 6.41 3.59
CA ASP A 373 11.29 7.24 2.85
C ASP A 373 10.59 6.45 1.74
N PHE A 374 9.57 7.06 1.13
CA PHE A 374 9.05 6.63 -0.17
C PHE A 374 8.77 7.81 -1.08
N THR A 375 8.88 7.57 -2.38
CA THR A 375 8.51 8.52 -3.43
C THR A 375 7.45 7.90 -4.32
N VAL A 376 6.37 8.64 -4.56
CA VAL A 376 5.26 8.21 -5.41
C VAL A 376 5.43 8.81 -6.80
N TYR A 377 5.37 7.97 -7.82
CA TYR A 377 5.39 8.37 -9.22
C TYR A 377 4.07 8.00 -9.87
N GLY A 378 3.47 8.93 -10.59
CA GLY A 378 2.15 8.76 -11.18
C GLY A 378 1.77 9.93 -12.07
N GLY A 379 0.56 9.90 -12.60
CA GLY A 379 0.08 10.97 -13.46
C GLY A 379 -1.39 10.85 -13.79
N SER A 380 -1.96 11.93 -14.33
CA SER A 380 -3.34 11.90 -14.80
C SER A 380 -3.43 11.32 -16.21
N ILE A 381 -4.51 10.58 -16.47
CA ILE A 381 -4.82 10.08 -17.80
C ILE A 381 -5.33 11.23 -18.68
N SER A 382 -4.67 11.45 -19.81
CA SER A 382 -5.04 12.45 -20.80
C SER A 382 -6.40 12.13 -21.43
N SER A 383 -7.36 13.05 -21.35
CA SER A 383 -8.67 12.88 -21.99
C SER A 383 -8.63 12.91 -23.52
N THR A 384 -7.49 13.29 -24.12
CA THR A 384 -7.32 13.41 -25.57
C THR A 384 -6.50 12.25 -26.15
N THR A 385 -5.40 11.88 -25.49
CA THR A 385 -4.48 10.85 -25.99
C THR A 385 -4.58 9.53 -25.25
N GLN A 386 -5.22 9.50 -24.07
CA GLN A 386 -5.30 8.34 -23.17
C GLN A 386 -3.95 7.90 -22.60
N ASP A 387 -2.88 8.70 -22.79
CA ASP A 387 -1.59 8.48 -22.16
C ASP A 387 -1.54 9.07 -20.75
N VAL A 388 -0.59 8.60 -19.95
CA VAL A 388 -0.26 9.16 -18.62
C VAL A 388 1.01 10.00 -18.69
N ASP A 389 0.92 11.22 -18.17
CA ASP A 389 2.09 12.09 -17.94
C ASP A 389 2.78 11.71 -16.62
N TRP A 390 3.60 10.66 -16.68
CA TRP A 390 4.31 10.13 -15.52
C TRP A 390 5.31 11.15 -14.96
N LYS A 391 5.21 11.40 -13.65
CA LYS A 391 6.10 12.31 -12.91
C LYS A 391 6.16 11.93 -11.44
N GLN A 392 7.12 12.50 -10.72
CA GLN A 392 7.11 12.46 -9.26
C GLN A 392 5.89 13.27 -8.75
N LEU A 393 5.04 12.64 -7.94
CA LEU A 393 3.90 13.28 -7.31
C LEU A 393 4.30 13.90 -5.97
N PHE A 394 4.92 13.11 -5.09
CA PHE A 394 5.43 13.58 -3.81
C PHE A 394 6.46 12.59 -3.22
N LYS A 395 7.25 13.08 -2.26
CA LYS A 395 8.17 12.30 -1.42
C LYS A 395 7.74 12.46 0.03
N ALA A 396 7.55 11.37 0.77
CA ALA A 396 6.86 11.38 2.06
C ALA A 396 7.54 12.29 3.10
N SER A 397 8.87 12.27 3.20
CA SER A 397 9.60 13.16 4.12
C SER A 397 9.32 14.64 3.90
N THR A 398 9.29 15.08 2.64
CA THR A 398 9.07 16.48 2.27
C THR A 398 7.60 16.85 2.43
N GLU A 399 6.71 15.97 1.96
CA GLU A 399 5.27 16.18 1.95
C GLU A 399 4.68 16.20 3.37
N TYR A 400 5.14 15.29 4.23
CA TYR A 400 4.64 15.14 5.58
C TYR A 400 5.51 15.81 6.63
N GLY A 401 6.69 16.32 6.27
CA GLY A 401 7.62 16.97 7.20
C GLY A 401 8.12 16.00 8.27
N VAL A 402 8.51 14.79 7.85
CA VAL A 402 9.07 13.72 8.72
C VAL A 402 10.49 13.39 8.29
N SER A 403 11.34 13.00 9.24
CA SER A 403 12.74 12.67 8.97
C SER A 403 12.98 11.18 8.68
N SER A 404 12.01 10.32 9.01
CA SER A 404 11.98 8.90 8.66
C SER A 404 10.54 8.38 8.71
N LEU A 405 10.34 7.13 8.29
CA LEU A 405 9.04 6.45 8.34
C LEU A 405 8.86 5.56 9.59
N ASN A 406 9.69 5.74 10.61
CA ASN A 406 9.53 5.00 11.87
C ASN A 406 8.25 5.41 12.62
N THR A 407 7.81 4.57 13.55
CA THR A 407 6.58 4.76 14.31
C THR A 407 6.52 6.08 15.07
N SER A 408 7.64 6.58 15.58
CA SER A 408 7.70 7.83 16.34
C SER A 408 7.45 9.05 15.45
N GLU A 409 8.13 9.11 14.31
CA GLU A 409 7.99 10.19 13.32
C GLU A 409 6.59 10.19 12.71
N MET A 410 6.08 9.03 12.33
CA MET A 410 4.75 8.91 11.75
C MET A 410 3.64 9.18 12.78
N SER A 411 3.85 8.83 14.06
CA SER A 411 2.96 9.26 15.15
C SER A 411 2.99 10.78 15.35
N SER A 412 4.14 11.42 15.14
CA SER A 412 4.27 12.89 15.17
C SER A 412 3.47 13.54 14.04
N PHE A 413 3.52 12.95 12.85
CA PHE A 413 2.66 13.35 11.75
C PHE A 413 1.17 13.20 12.10
N ALA A 414 0.74 12.03 12.61
CA ALA A 414 -0.66 11.79 12.98
C ALA A 414 -1.19 12.81 14.01
N ARG A 415 -0.37 13.20 15.00
CA ARG A 415 -0.73 14.26 15.96
C ARG A 415 -0.90 15.63 15.30
N ARG A 416 -0.07 15.98 14.31
CA ARG A 416 -0.22 17.22 13.53
C ARG A 416 -1.48 17.18 12.69
N ALA A 417 -1.73 16.09 11.97
CA ALA A 417 -2.94 15.90 11.16
C ALA A 417 -4.23 15.92 12.01
N ALA A 418 -4.19 15.42 13.25
CA ALA A 418 -5.30 15.55 14.20
C ALA A 418 -5.63 17.01 14.57
N ALA A 419 -4.62 17.88 14.56
CA ALA A 419 -4.75 19.30 14.89
C ALA A 419 -5.01 20.19 13.67
N ASP A 420 -4.67 19.72 12.48
CA ASP A 420 -4.71 20.46 11.22
C ASP A 420 -5.46 19.67 10.14
N GLY A 421 -6.70 20.09 9.86
CA GLY A 421 -7.56 19.43 8.88
C GLY A 421 -7.06 19.56 7.44
N GLU A 422 -6.31 20.63 7.11
CA GLU A 422 -5.72 20.80 5.77
C GLU A 422 -4.57 19.81 5.56
N LEU A 423 -3.79 19.53 6.61
CA LEU A 423 -2.75 18.51 6.55
C LEU A 423 -3.35 17.10 6.37
N LEU A 424 -4.47 16.81 7.04
CA LEU A 424 -5.17 15.53 6.84
C LEU A 424 -5.80 15.43 5.44
N GLU A 425 -6.37 16.52 4.92
CA GLU A 425 -6.86 16.60 3.54
C GLU A 425 -5.73 16.38 2.52
N GLN A 426 -4.55 16.94 2.78
CA GLN A 426 -3.38 16.71 1.93
C GLN A 426 -2.97 15.23 1.93
N TYR A 427 -2.97 14.56 3.09
CA TYR A 427 -2.75 13.12 3.17
C TYR A 427 -3.81 12.33 2.41
N TYR A 428 -5.08 12.66 2.57
CA TYR A 428 -6.18 12.06 1.80
C TYR A 428 -5.97 12.20 0.30
N TYR A 429 -5.66 13.41 -0.18
CA TYR A 429 -5.43 13.69 -1.59
C TYR A 429 -4.23 12.89 -2.15
N ASN A 430 -3.14 12.82 -1.37
CA ASN A 430 -1.96 12.03 -1.71
C ASN A 430 -2.24 10.52 -1.70
N SER A 431 -3.10 10.03 -0.81
CA SER A 431 -3.54 8.63 -0.76
C SER A 431 -4.14 8.18 -2.08
N LYS A 432 -4.81 9.10 -2.79
CA LYS A 432 -5.44 8.86 -4.10
C LYS A 432 -4.54 9.21 -5.28
N ALA A 433 -3.22 9.20 -5.06
CA ALA A 433 -2.19 9.59 -6.00
C ALA A 433 -2.46 10.98 -6.62
N GLN A 434 -2.94 11.93 -5.81
CA GLN A 434 -3.26 13.30 -6.23
C GLN A 434 -4.34 13.36 -7.34
N SER A 435 -5.27 12.41 -7.36
CA SER A 435 -6.37 12.43 -8.33
C SER A 435 -7.37 13.55 -8.03
N ARG A 436 -7.53 14.47 -8.99
CA ARG A 436 -8.53 15.54 -8.95
C ARG A 436 -9.98 15.05 -9.08
N LEU A 437 -10.18 13.76 -9.35
CA LEU A 437 -11.50 13.16 -9.49
C LEU A 437 -12.09 12.78 -8.13
N GLN A 438 -11.27 12.76 -7.09
CA GLN A 438 -11.71 12.45 -5.74
C GLN A 438 -12.37 13.68 -5.09
N PRO A 439 -13.44 13.49 -4.30
CA PRO A 439 -14.06 14.57 -3.56
C PRO A 439 -13.12 15.10 -2.47
N SER A 440 -13.36 16.31 -1.99
CA SER A 440 -12.62 16.83 -0.83
C SER A 440 -13.02 16.10 0.46
N CYS A 441 -12.05 15.81 1.33
CA CYS A 441 -12.22 15.21 2.65
C CYS A 441 -12.13 16.29 3.75
N MET A 442 -12.91 17.36 3.62
CA MET A 442 -12.92 18.47 4.60
C MET A 442 -14.14 18.47 5.52
N ASP A 443 -15.14 17.63 5.26
CA ASP A 443 -16.26 17.48 6.17
C ASP A 443 -15.87 16.67 7.42
N THR A 444 -16.66 16.83 8.48
CA THR A 444 -16.40 16.23 9.80
C THR A 444 -16.32 14.71 9.76
N THR A 445 -17.14 14.05 8.92
CA THR A 445 -17.21 12.59 8.85
C THR A 445 -15.95 12.06 8.19
N CYS A 446 -15.63 12.57 7.00
CA CYS A 446 -14.42 12.14 6.28
C CYS A 446 -13.15 12.39 7.11
N GLN A 447 -13.06 13.56 7.74
CA GLN A 447 -11.95 13.91 8.63
C GLN A 447 -11.83 13.03 9.88
N ALA A 448 -12.92 12.41 10.34
CA ALA A 448 -12.89 11.49 11.47
C ALA A 448 -12.48 10.09 11.02
N GLU A 449 -13.08 9.58 9.94
CA GLU A 449 -12.74 8.30 9.31
C GLU A 449 -11.25 8.23 8.94
N TRP A 450 -10.75 9.23 8.21
CA TRP A 450 -9.36 9.27 7.77
C TRP A 450 -8.35 9.50 8.89
N LEU A 451 -8.73 10.20 9.96
CA LEU A 451 -7.85 10.34 11.12
C LEU A 451 -7.76 9.02 11.90
N CYS A 452 -8.90 8.36 12.11
CA CYS A 452 -8.95 7.09 12.81
C CYS A 452 -8.32 5.97 12.01
N SER A 453 -8.41 5.99 10.68
CA SER A 453 -7.75 5.01 9.82
C SER A 453 -6.22 5.11 9.86
N LEU A 454 -5.61 6.17 10.40
CA LEU A 454 -4.15 6.20 10.60
C LEU A 454 -3.66 5.18 11.63
N TYR A 455 -4.54 4.61 12.45
CA TYR A 455 -4.17 3.68 13.52
C TYR A 455 -4.51 2.24 13.15
N TRP A 456 -3.71 1.31 13.68
CA TRP A 456 -3.84 -0.10 13.42
C TRP A 456 -4.82 -0.77 14.39
N TRP A 457 -6.11 -0.69 14.06
CA TRP A 457 -7.18 -1.37 14.79
C TRP A 457 -7.20 -2.87 14.49
N SER A 458 -7.74 -3.67 15.42
CA SER A 458 -8.00 -5.10 15.17
C SER A 458 -9.48 -5.38 14.92
N SER A 459 -10.36 -4.59 15.53
CA SER A 459 -11.81 -4.74 15.45
C SER A 459 -12.45 -3.52 14.78
N THR A 460 -13.54 -3.76 14.07
CA THR A 460 -14.39 -2.68 13.52
C THR A 460 -15.00 -1.85 14.63
N THR A 461 -15.37 -2.47 15.76
CA THR A 461 -15.96 -1.76 16.91
C THR A 461 -15.05 -0.69 17.49
N ASP A 462 -13.75 -0.96 17.66
CA ASP A 462 -12.80 0.04 18.17
C ASP A 462 -12.59 1.18 17.16
N TYR A 463 -12.52 0.84 15.87
CA TYR A 463 -12.42 1.83 14.79
C TYR A 463 -13.65 2.75 14.77
N GLU A 464 -14.86 2.20 14.78
CA GLU A 464 -16.11 2.95 14.80
C GLU A 464 -16.20 3.86 16.04
N ALA A 465 -15.82 3.35 17.21
CA ALA A 465 -15.80 4.15 18.43
C ALA A 465 -14.81 5.33 18.34
N CYS A 466 -13.64 5.14 17.71
CA CYS A 466 -12.72 6.23 17.40
C CYS A 466 -13.39 7.28 16.50
N VAL A 467 -14.06 6.84 15.42
CA VAL A 467 -14.69 7.73 14.44
C VAL A 467 -15.81 8.55 15.09
N GLU A 468 -16.70 7.91 15.85
CA GLU A 468 -17.81 8.58 16.56
C GLU A 468 -17.32 9.64 17.55
N SER A 469 -16.30 9.29 18.35
CA SER A 469 -15.71 10.22 19.31
C SER A 469 -15.01 11.39 18.62
N THR A 470 -14.22 11.11 17.58
CA THR A 470 -13.49 12.13 16.81
C THR A 470 -14.45 13.09 16.09
N ALA A 471 -15.50 12.58 15.45
CA ALA A 471 -16.52 13.39 14.80
C ALA A 471 -17.23 14.31 15.81
N SER A 472 -17.54 13.80 17.00
CA SER A 472 -18.16 14.56 18.09
C SER A 472 -17.27 15.72 18.55
N VAL A 473 -15.97 15.48 18.77
CA VAL A 473 -15.00 16.51 19.16
C VAL A 473 -14.84 17.59 18.08
N LYS A 474 -14.73 17.19 16.80
CA LYS A 474 -14.61 18.14 15.68
C LYS A 474 -15.87 19.02 15.52
N SER A 475 -17.07 18.44 15.69
CA SER A 475 -18.33 19.19 15.66
C SER A 475 -18.46 20.25 16.78
N GLN A 476 -18.01 19.90 17.99
CA GLN A 476 -17.98 20.84 19.12
C GLN A 476 -17.00 22.00 18.91
N ARG A 477 -15.82 21.74 18.30
CA ARG A 477 -14.87 22.80 17.94
C ARG A 477 -15.44 23.77 16.90
N SER A 478 -16.09 23.25 15.86
CA SER A 478 -16.73 24.09 14.84
C SER A 478 -17.83 25.00 15.43
N SER A 479 -18.66 24.47 16.32
CA SER A 479 -19.72 25.25 16.99
C SER A 479 -19.18 26.29 17.99
N SER A 480 -18.11 25.98 18.72
CA SER A 480 -17.45 26.95 19.63
C SER A 480 -16.75 28.09 18.89
N ILE A 481 -16.12 27.82 17.72
CA ILE A 481 -15.55 28.85 16.86
C ILE A 481 -16.66 29.78 16.35
N GLN A 482 -17.79 29.23 15.84
CA GLN A 482 -18.94 30.05 15.45
C GLN A 482 -19.52 30.89 16.61
N GLY A 483 -19.59 30.33 17.82
CA GLY A 483 -20.00 31.05 19.03
C GLY A 483 -19.07 32.22 19.38
N SER A 484 -17.76 32.03 19.28
CA SER A 484 -16.75 33.07 19.56
C SER A 484 -16.75 34.21 18.53
N VAL A 485 -16.98 33.92 17.25
CA VAL A 485 -17.12 34.93 16.18
C VAL A 485 -18.40 35.75 16.38
N SER A 486 -19.50 35.14 16.85
CA SER A 486 -20.73 35.88 17.19
C SER A 486 -20.53 36.85 18.36
N SER A 487 -19.69 36.49 19.35
CA SER A 487 -19.43 37.31 20.53
C SER A 487 -18.51 38.52 20.26
N SER A 488 -17.59 38.39 19.30
CA SER A 488 -16.70 39.46 18.85
C SER A 488 -17.37 40.39 17.83
N ALA A 489 -18.26 39.87 16.98
CA ALA A 489 -19.10 40.68 16.10
C ALA A 489 -20.13 41.52 16.89
N GLY A 490 -20.64 41.01 18.00
CA GLY A 490 -21.54 41.74 18.90
C GLY A 490 -20.91 43.00 19.51
N SER A 491 -19.59 43.06 19.66
CA SER A 491 -18.89 44.20 20.28
C SER A 491 -18.49 45.29 19.27
N LEU A 492 -18.35 44.96 17.98
CA LEU A 492 -18.05 45.91 16.91
C LEU A 492 -19.31 46.53 16.25
N LEU A 493 -20.48 45.89 16.41
CA LEU A 493 -21.75 46.39 15.89
C LEU A 493 -22.36 47.51 16.75
N TYR A 494 -21.98 47.66 18.03
CA TYR A 494 -22.41 48.81 18.85
C TYR A 494 -21.64 50.11 18.58
N ALA A 495 -20.46 50.05 17.93
CA ALA A 495 -19.72 51.23 17.52
C ALA A 495 -20.10 51.75 16.11
N SER A 496 -20.81 50.94 15.31
CA SER A 496 -21.14 51.25 13.91
C SER A 496 -22.62 51.60 13.68
N ALA A 497 -23.50 51.33 14.64
CA ALA A 497 -24.94 51.61 14.57
C ALA A 497 -25.30 53.11 14.73
N ALA A 498 -24.35 53.98 15.10
CA ALA A 498 -24.58 55.42 15.22
C ALA A 498 -24.38 56.21 13.91
N ILE A 499 -23.88 55.58 12.83
CA ILE A 499 -23.57 56.29 11.57
C ILE A 499 -24.50 55.88 10.40
N ILE A 500 -25.22 54.75 10.50
CA ILE A 500 -26.06 54.23 9.40
C ILE A 500 -27.56 54.60 9.53
N LEU A 501 -27.95 55.40 10.53
CA LEU A 501 -29.33 55.94 10.62
C LEU A 501 -29.55 57.22 9.78
N GLY A 502 -28.55 57.66 8.99
CA GLY A 502 -28.65 58.80 8.07
C GLY A 502 -28.77 58.45 6.58
N GLY A 503 -28.64 57.18 6.19
CA GLY A 503 -28.49 56.77 4.78
C GLY A 503 -29.66 56.00 4.16
N LEU A 504 -30.75 55.76 4.90
CA LEU A 504 -31.82 54.82 4.54
C LEU A 504 -33.08 55.47 3.95
N ILE A 505 -32.93 56.58 3.19
CA ILE A 505 -34.05 57.21 2.47
C ILE A 505 -33.80 57.33 0.93
N ALA A 506 -32.64 56.94 0.39
CA ALA A 506 -32.34 57.20 -1.03
C ALA A 506 -32.31 55.97 -1.98
N THR A 507 -32.49 54.74 -1.51
CA THR A 507 -32.29 53.53 -2.36
C THR A 507 -33.43 52.52 -2.35
N VAL A 508 -34.67 52.97 -2.08
CA VAL A 508 -35.89 52.15 -2.24
C VAL A 508 -36.63 52.42 -3.57
N VAL A 509 -36.14 53.36 -4.39
CA VAL A 509 -36.83 53.73 -5.66
C VAL A 509 -36.22 53.08 -6.92
N LEU A 510 -35.09 52.38 -6.85
CA LEU A 510 -34.42 51.82 -8.05
C LEU A 510 -34.55 50.29 -8.25
N VAL A 511 -35.13 49.53 -7.31
CA VAL A 511 -35.24 48.06 -7.41
C VAL A 511 -36.64 47.58 -7.82
N LEU A 512 -37.62 48.48 -7.94
CA LEU A 512 -38.98 48.13 -8.36
C LEU A 512 -39.24 48.26 -9.88
N PHE A 513 -38.19 48.43 -10.71
CA PHE A 513 -38.33 48.54 -12.17
C PHE A 513 -37.61 47.47 -13.01
N THR A 514 -36.94 46.47 -12.41
CA THR A 514 -36.20 45.43 -13.15
C THR A 514 -36.62 43.99 -12.86
N SER A 515 -37.82 43.76 -12.30
CA SER A 515 -38.35 42.42 -12.03
C SER A 515 -39.54 42.00 -12.92
N LYS A 516 -39.63 42.52 -14.15
CA LYS A 516 -40.72 42.14 -15.09
C LYS A 516 -40.31 41.61 -16.47
N VAL A 517 -39.04 41.26 -16.71
CA VAL A 517 -38.62 40.57 -17.94
C VAL A 517 -37.50 39.59 -17.64
N CYS A 518 -37.85 38.30 -17.51
CA CYS A 518 -37.06 37.10 -17.83
C CYS A 518 -37.59 35.91 -17.02
N ARG A 519 -38.78 35.43 -17.42
CA ARG A 519 -39.35 34.15 -17.00
C ARG A 519 -39.61 33.37 -18.29
N ARG A 520 -38.65 32.53 -18.72
CA ARG A 520 -38.81 31.42 -19.68
C ARG A 520 -37.45 30.79 -20.00
N GLY A 521 -37.33 29.49 -19.75
CA GLY A 521 -36.16 28.70 -20.09
C GLY A 521 -36.05 27.50 -19.16
N GLY A 522 -36.95 26.52 -19.32
CA GLY A 522 -36.84 25.24 -18.63
C GLY A 522 -35.83 24.37 -19.36
N ASP A 523 -34.84 23.86 -18.63
CA ASP A 523 -33.83 22.97 -19.18
C ASP A 523 -34.19 21.51 -18.87
N ARG A 524 -34.18 20.69 -19.91
CA ARG A 524 -34.73 19.31 -19.94
C ARG A 524 -33.63 18.25 -19.96
N GLU A 525 -32.42 18.64 -19.55
CA GLU A 525 -31.24 17.77 -19.42
C GLU A 525 -30.96 17.33 -17.96
N ALA A 526 -31.54 18.01 -16.96
CA ALA A 526 -31.35 17.65 -15.54
C ALA A 526 -32.18 16.43 -15.06
N THR A 527 -33.08 15.90 -15.90
CA THR A 527 -33.97 14.77 -15.54
C THR A 527 -33.54 13.43 -16.14
N LYS A 528 -32.49 13.40 -16.98
CA LYS A 528 -31.93 12.16 -17.53
C LYS A 528 -30.69 11.63 -16.80
N LEU A 529 -30.03 12.45 -15.98
CA LEU A 529 -28.97 11.98 -15.08
C LEU A 529 -29.50 11.28 -13.81
N LEU A 530 -30.71 11.62 -13.36
CA LEU A 530 -31.31 11.06 -12.13
C LEU A 530 -32.03 9.71 -12.32
N GLN A 531 -32.01 9.13 -13.53
CA GLN A 531 -32.66 7.85 -13.81
C GLN A 531 -31.70 6.73 -14.22
N ARG A 532 -30.37 6.99 -14.22
CA ARG A 532 -29.32 5.96 -14.40
C ARG A 532 -28.60 5.53 -13.12
N GLN A 533 -28.86 6.19 -11.98
CA GLN A 533 -28.36 5.77 -10.66
C GLN A 533 -29.33 4.89 -9.86
N ARG A 534 -30.34 4.29 -10.51
CA ARG A 534 -31.32 3.40 -9.85
C ARG A 534 -31.25 1.93 -10.29
N VAL A 535 -30.17 1.52 -10.95
CA VAL A 535 -29.98 0.12 -11.39
C VAL A 535 -28.71 -0.54 -10.80
N HIS A 536 -27.88 0.17 -10.02
CA HIS A 536 -26.67 -0.41 -9.40
C HIS A 536 -26.78 -0.66 -7.88
N PHE A 537 -27.99 -0.94 -7.37
CA PHE A 537 -28.21 -1.29 -5.96
C PHE A 537 -28.83 -2.70 -5.79
N ALA A 538 -28.57 -3.59 -6.74
CA ALA A 538 -29.06 -4.98 -6.71
C ALA A 538 -27.98 -6.00 -7.13
N ALA A 539 -26.70 -5.65 -6.97
CA ALA A 539 -25.57 -6.55 -7.22
C ALA A 539 -24.48 -6.48 -6.13
N ILE A 540 -24.89 -6.08 -4.91
CA ILE A 540 -24.08 -6.25 -3.69
C ILE A 540 -25.02 -6.89 -2.65
N VAL A 541 -25.24 -8.19 -2.87
CA VAL A 541 -25.46 -9.26 -1.89
C VAL A 541 -24.79 -10.49 -2.49
#